data_AF-A0A5S4YJF5-F1
#
_entry.id   AF-A0A5S4YJF5-F1
#
_cell.length_a   1.000
_cell.length_b   1.000
_cell.length_c   1.000
_cell.angle_alpha   90.00
_cell.angle_beta   90.00
_cell.angle_gamma   90.00
#
_symmetry.space_group_name_H-M   'P 1'
#
loop_
_entity.id
_entity.type
_entity.pdbx_description
1 polymer ?
#
loop_
_entity_poly.entity_id
_entity_poly.type
_entity_poly.pdbx_seq_one_letter_code
_entity_poly.pdbx_strand_id
1 'polypeptide(L)'
;MPGKESASAFYYRRREQNSDPIGVAQLHFRCGPIEIEPTKRGVRLEAFHAGQVYEITRRQPAERQARKRLTDLGFVAAKSSFPYLDYRHDADLALAEPDDWFEFLSLHVAGLQAEGFEIIVEDAFPFRLAQTSGDFDAEFESSGIDWFELALGIDIDGKRQDLAPLIAALVARPDFTPDAVRERADAGKSFLLPLPDGRHLALATNRFLPLVLALHSLKLSGFGGSGKIKLSRAELVPLLGLENEHFVFRGADNIRRLAGLLQARGLAPPPLPERRSVRSRGPNRRDTHRG
;
A
#
# COMPACT_ATOMS: atom_id res chain seq x y z
N MET A 1 -3.51 6.00 -37.57
CA MET A 1 -2.82 6.43 -36.35
C MET A 1 -3.88 6.70 -35.28
N PRO A 2 -4.32 5.70 -34.50
CA PRO A 2 -5.31 5.95 -33.45
C PRO A 2 -4.59 6.35 -32.16
N GLY A 3 -5.01 7.49 -31.61
CA GLY A 3 -4.50 8.06 -30.37
C GLY A 3 -4.91 7.25 -29.15
N LYS A 4 -4.00 7.15 -28.20
CA LYS A 4 -4.21 6.54 -26.88
C LYS A 4 -5.09 7.48 -26.05
N GLU A 5 -6.36 7.11 -25.85
CA GLU A 5 -7.13 7.60 -24.72
C GLU A 5 -6.54 6.97 -23.44
N SER A 6 -6.04 7.84 -22.56
CA SER A 6 -5.47 7.45 -21.28
C SER A 6 -6.62 7.14 -20.32
N ALA A 7 -6.86 5.84 -20.09
CA ALA A 7 -7.81 5.35 -19.11
C ALA A 7 -7.17 5.32 -17.72
N SER A 8 -6.94 6.48 -17.12
CA SER A 8 -6.46 6.62 -15.74
C SER A 8 -7.47 7.41 -14.93
N ALA A 9 -8.55 6.75 -14.51
CA ALA A 9 -9.57 7.31 -13.61
C ALA A 9 -10.46 6.24 -12.98
N PHE A 10 -9.89 5.21 -12.35
CA PHE A 10 -10.68 4.29 -11.53
C PHE A 10 -9.83 3.81 -10.36
N TYR A 11 -9.91 4.46 -9.19
CA TYR A 11 -10.21 3.87 -7.88
C TYR A 11 -10.66 5.00 -6.93
N TYR A 12 -11.76 4.76 -6.23
CA TYR A 12 -12.58 5.69 -5.41
C TYR A 12 -13.26 6.86 -6.12
N ARG A 13 -14.39 6.56 -6.79
CA ARG A 13 -15.51 7.51 -6.84
C ARG A 13 -16.74 6.85 -6.24
N ARG A 14 -16.79 6.75 -4.90
CA ARG A 14 -18.10 6.77 -4.24
C ARG A 14 -18.60 8.19 -4.37
N ARG A 15 -19.58 8.34 -5.25
CA ARG A 15 -20.26 9.58 -5.58
C ARG A 15 -21.23 9.92 -4.44
N GLU A 16 -20.73 10.39 -3.31
CA GLU A 16 -21.51 11.08 -2.28
C GLU A 16 -20.75 12.35 -1.88
N GLN A 17 -21.46 13.47 -1.77
CA GLN A 17 -20.92 14.83 -1.75
C GLN A 17 -19.85 15.11 -0.67
N ASN A 18 -18.72 15.66 -1.11
CA ASN A 18 -17.91 16.69 -0.42
C ASN A 18 -17.52 16.43 1.06
N SER A 19 -16.86 15.32 1.37
CA SER A 19 -16.36 15.06 2.72
C SER A 19 -15.08 14.24 2.81
N ASP A 20 -14.30 14.12 1.72
CA ASP A 20 -12.97 13.53 1.85
C ASP A 20 -12.04 14.55 2.53
N PRO A 21 -11.29 14.13 3.57
CA PRO A 21 -10.47 15.06 4.31
C PRO A 21 -9.30 15.58 3.44
N ILE A 22 -9.09 16.89 3.48
CA ILE A 22 -8.09 17.57 2.66
C ILE A 22 -6.82 17.73 3.48
N GLY A 23 -5.71 17.25 2.94
CA GLY A 23 -4.38 17.58 3.47
C GLY A 23 -3.90 18.89 2.89
N VAL A 24 -3.37 19.76 3.75
CA VAL A 24 -2.63 20.96 3.36
C VAL A 24 -1.29 20.98 4.10
N ALA A 25 -0.31 21.65 3.51
CA ALA A 25 1.00 21.90 4.12
C ALA A 25 1.36 23.39 4.02
N GLN A 26 2.10 23.88 5.00
CA GLN A 26 2.63 25.23 5.01
C GLN A 26 4.16 25.19 4.97
N LEU A 27 4.74 26.05 4.14
CA LEU A 27 6.18 26.26 4.09
C LEU A 27 6.55 27.53 4.85
N HIS A 28 7.14 27.36 6.02
CA HIS A 28 7.68 28.44 6.84
C HIS A 28 9.20 28.53 6.70
N PHE A 29 9.76 29.73 6.87
CA PHE A 29 11.20 29.94 6.86
C PHE A 29 11.66 30.44 8.23
N ARG A 30 12.54 29.68 8.89
CA ARG A 30 13.13 30.06 10.17
C ARG A 30 14.48 30.75 9.99
N CYS A 31 14.61 31.95 10.53
CA CYS A 31 15.84 32.74 10.57
C CYS A 31 16.23 32.98 12.03
N GLY A 32 17.11 32.11 12.56
CA GLY A 32 17.44 32.12 13.99
C GLY A 32 16.20 31.77 14.83
N PRO A 33 15.83 32.58 15.84
CA PRO A 33 14.64 32.33 16.65
C PRO A 33 13.34 32.79 15.97
N ILE A 34 13.42 33.45 14.82
CA ILE A 34 12.24 34.02 14.16
C ILE A 34 11.74 33.10 13.05
N GLU A 35 10.47 32.75 13.14
CA GLU A 35 9.72 32.15 12.03
C GLU A 35 9.08 33.26 11.19
N ILE A 36 9.29 33.19 9.87
CA ILE A 36 8.75 34.17 8.93
C ILE A 36 7.43 33.62 8.38
N GLU A 37 6.34 34.35 8.61
CA GLU A 37 5.04 34.04 8.03
C GLU A 37 5.12 33.91 6.50
N PRO A 38 4.49 32.88 5.89
CA PRO A 38 4.61 32.62 4.46
C PRO A 38 4.13 33.77 3.57
N THR A 39 3.20 34.58 4.09
CA THR A 39 2.58 35.73 3.41
C THR A 39 3.40 37.02 3.54
N LYS A 40 4.36 37.11 4.47
CA LYS A 40 5.18 38.32 4.67
C LYS A 40 6.07 38.61 3.45
N ARG A 41 5.99 39.85 2.97
CA ARG A 41 6.76 40.37 1.81
C ARG A 41 7.91 41.26 2.28
N GLY A 42 8.92 41.39 1.43
CA GLY A 42 10.11 42.22 1.70
C GLY A 42 11.36 41.36 1.96
N VAL A 43 12.53 41.89 1.58
CA VAL A 43 13.83 41.21 1.69
C VAL A 43 14.45 41.42 3.07
N ARG A 44 14.23 42.60 3.65
CA ARG A 44 14.68 42.99 4.98
C ARG A 44 13.45 43.17 5.86
N LEU A 45 13.41 42.45 6.97
CA LEU A 45 12.29 42.49 7.92
C LEU A 45 12.84 42.82 9.30
N GLU A 46 12.11 43.63 10.04
CA GLU A 46 12.32 43.79 11.48
C GLU A 46 11.33 42.88 12.21
N ALA A 47 11.83 42.11 13.17
CA ALA A 47 11.01 41.24 14.00
C ALA A 47 11.42 41.38 15.46
N PHE A 48 10.44 41.39 16.35
CA PHE A 48 10.69 41.41 17.79
C PHE A 48 10.47 40.01 18.36
N HIS A 49 11.43 39.53 19.14
CA HIS A 49 11.32 38.24 19.83
C HIS A 49 12.09 38.26 21.14
N ALA A 50 11.46 37.76 22.20
CA ALA A 50 12.04 37.65 23.54
C ALA A 50 12.76 38.94 24.04
N GLY A 51 12.18 40.12 23.80
CA GLY A 51 12.76 41.39 24.27
C GLY A 51 13.78 42.02 23.34
N GLN A 52 14.11 41.40 22.20
CA GLN A 52 15.13 41.85 21.25
C GLN A 52 14.53 42.13 19.87
N VAL A 53 15.05 43.16 19.19
CA VAL A 53 14.74 43.43 17.78
C VAL A 53 15.78 42.75 16.91
N TYR A 54 15.31 41.92 15.99
CA TYR A 54 16.09 41.24 14.99
C TYR A 54 15.89 41.91 13.64
N GLU A 55 16.99 42.15 12.96
CA GLU A 55 17.00 42.48 11.55
C GLU A 55 17.23 41.21 10.73
N ILE A 56 16.20 40.82 9.99
CA ILE A 56 16.18 39.60 9.19
C ILE A 56 16.48 39.97 7.75
N THR A 57 17.53 39.38 7.20
CA THR A 57 17.82 39.44 5.76
C THR A 57 17.51 38.10 5.12
N ARG A 58 16.45 38.05 4.31
CA ARG A 58 15.98 36.83 3.66
C ARG A 58 16.91 36.38 2.55
N ARG A 59 17.24 35.08 2.55
CA ARG A 59 18.04 34.45 1.49
C ARG A 59 17.13 33.98 0.35
N GLN A 60 16.65 34.94 -0.44
CA GLN A 60 15.72 34.70 -1.56
C GLN A 60 16.12 33.53 -2.48
N PRO A 61 17.41 33.33 -2.85
CA PRO A 61 17.80 32.17 -3.67
C PRO A 61 17.51 30.83 -2.99
N ALA A 62 17.78 30.70 -1.68
CA ALA A 62 17.55 29.49 -0.91
C ALA A 62 16.04 29.24 -0.70
N GLU A 63 15.27 30.29 -0.40
CA GLU A 63 13.81 30.18 -0.26
C GLU A 63 13.15 29.72 -1.57
N ARG A 64 13.61 30.26 -2.70
CA ARG A 64 13.14 29.84 -4.03
C ARG A 64 13.51 28.39 -4.33
N GLN A 65 14.71 27.95 -3.94
CA GLN A 65 15.13 26.57 -4.10
C GLN A 65 14.28 25.61 -3.26
N ALA A 66 13.98 25.97 -2.01
CA ALA A 66 13.11 25.18 -1.14
C ALA A 66 11.67 25.05 -1.72
N ARG A 67 11.10 26.17 -2.19
CA ARG A 67 9.79 26.16 -2.88
C ARG A 67 9.82 25.27 -4.11
N LYS A 68 10.85 25.42 -4.95
CA LYS A 68 11.03 24.58 -6.15
C LYS A 68 11.11 23.10 -5.77
N ARG A 69 11.82 22.76 -4.70
CA ARG A 69 11.95 21.38 -4.23
C ARG A 69 10.58 20.76 -3.92
N LEU A 70 9.71 21.49 -3.23
CA LEU A 70 8.34 21.02 -2.98
C LEU A 70 7.52 20.92 -4.28
N THR A 71 7.64 21.89 -5.19
CA THR A 71 6.97 21.82 -6.50
C THR A 71 7.43 20.63 -7.33
N ASP A 72 8.73 20.30 -7.32
CA ASP A 72 9.28 19.13 -8.00
C ASP A 72 8.75 17.80 -7.39
N LEU A 73 8.27 17.84 -6.13
CA LEU A 73 7.59 16.74 -5.45
C LEU A 73 6.05 16.76 -5.65
N GLY A 74 5.54 17.63 -6.52
CA GLY A 74 4.12 17.68 -6.88
C GLY A 74 3.28 18.66 -6.07
N PHE A 75 3.85 19.40 -5.10
CA PHE A 75 3.09 20.39 -4.35
C PHE A 75 2.66 21.57 -5.22
N VAL A 76 1.38 21.87 -5.17
CA VAL A 76 0.76 23.03 -5.82
C VAL A 76 0.06 23.92 -4.79
N ALA A 77 -0.35 25.13 -5.15
CA ALA A 77 -1.17 25.96 -4.27
C ALA A 77 -2.48 25.23 -3.94
N ALA A 78 -2.84 25.16 -2.67
CA ALA A 78 -3.99 24.36 -2.21
C ALA A 78 -5.29 24.75 -2.92
N LYS A 79 -5.51 26.05 -3.14
CA LYS A 79 -6.70 26.58 -3.84
C LYS A 79 -6.75 26.27 -5.34
N SER A 80 -5.63 25.90 -5.96
CA SER A 80 -5.62 25.43 -7.35
C SER A 80 -6.22 24.04 -7.46
N SER A 81 -5.95 23.15 -6.48
CA SER A 81 -6.53 21.81 -6.41
C SER A 81 -7.91 21.79 -5.76
N PHE A 82 -8.13 22.68 -4.78
CA PHE A 82 -9.35 22.76 -3.99
C PHE A 82 -9.91 24.19 -3.98
N PRO A 83 -10.58 24.63 -5.06
CA PRO A 83 -11.01 26.03 -5.23
C PRO A 83 -12.02 26.54 -4.19
N TYR A 84 -12.64 25.64 -3.43
CA TYR A 84 -13.62 25.96 -2.40
C TYR A 84 -13.00 26.28 -1.03
N LEU A 85 -11.68 26.15 -0.87
CA LEU A 85 -10.98 26.59 0.35
C LEU A 85 -11.06 28.11 0.50
N ASP A 86 -11.20 28.58 1.75
CA ASP A 86 -11.28 30.00 2.06
C ASP A 86 -9.91 30.72 1.94
N TYR A 87 -9.90 32.03 2.21
CA TYR A 87 -8.71 32.87 2.08
C TYR A 87 -7.57 32.52 3.05
N ARG A 88 -7.84 31.77 4.12
CA ARG A 88 -6.81 31.36 5.11
C ARG A 88 -5.82 30.36 4.50
N HIS A 89 -6.23 29.67 3.44
CA HIS A 89 -5.44 28.69 2.71
C HIS A 89 -4.73 29.28 1.49
N ASP A 90 -4.65 30.60 1.36
CA ASP A 90 -3.99 31.27 0.21
C ASP A 90 -2.48 30.97 0.13
N ALA A 91 -1.84 30.69 1.26
CA ALA A 91 -0.42 30.34 1.34
C ALA A 91 -0.16 28.83 1.49
N ASP A 92 -1.22 28.03 1.56
CA ASP A 92 -1.12 26.60 1.76
C ASP A 92 -0.77 25.91 0.45
N LEU A 93 -0.01 24.82 0.57
CA LEU A 93 0.30 23.89 -0.49
C LEU A 93 -0.50 22.62 -0.31
N ALA A 94 -0.79 21.92 -1.40
CA ALA A 94 -1.42 20.62 -1.36
C ALA A 94 -0.87 19.71 -2.47
N LEU A 95 -1.03 18.41 -2.25
CA LEU A 95 -0.96 17.40 -3.30
C LEU A 95 -2.38 17.14 -3.80
N ALA A 96 -2.51 16.89 -5.11
CA ALA A 96 -3.81 16.81 -5.76
C ALA A 96 -4.58 15.54 -5.37
N GLU A 97 -3.88 14.40 -5.34
CA GLU A 97 -4.48 13.12 -5.01
C GLU A 97 -4.10 12.67 -3.59
N PRO A 98 -5.02 12.05 -2.83
CA PRO A 98 -4.75 11.44 -1.52
C PRO A 98 -3.52 10.51 -1.50
N ASP A 99 -3.33 9.73 -2.57
CA ASP A 99 -2.22 8.78 -2.68
C ASP A 99 -0.85 9.47 -2.72
N ASP A 100 -0.78 10.67 -3.29
CA ASP A 100 0.47 11.43 -3.37
C ASP A 100 0.93 11.86 -1.97
N TRP A 101 0.01 12.09 -1.03
CA TRP A 101 0.37 12.36 0.37
C TRP A 101 1.03 11.17 1.04
N PHE A 102 0.50 9.97 0.85
CA PHE A 102 1.12 8.77 1.41
C PHE A 102 2.49 8.50 0.80
N GLU A 103 2.64 8.71 -0.51
CA GLU A 103 3.91 8.59 -1.22
C GLU A 103 4.94 9.62 -0.73
N PHE A 104 4.52 10.88 -0.57
CA PHE A 104 5.35 11.93 0.01
C PHE A 104 5.84 11.56 1.42
N LEU A 105 4.92 11.13 2.28
CA LEU A 105 5.24 10.75 3.65
C LEU A 105 6.16 9.53 3.74
N SER A 106 5.99 8.54 2.86
CA SER A 106 6.78 7.31 2.90
C SER A 106 8.15 7.43 2.20
N LEU A 107 8.25 8.17 1.09
CA LEU A 107 9.45 8.17 0.23
C LEU A 107 10.28 9.47 0.31
N HIS A 108 9.66 10.61 0.62
CA HIS A 108 10.30 11.91 0.42
C HIS A 108 10.65 12.66 1.71
N VAL A 109 9.91 12.41 2.80
CA VAL A 109 10.14 13.07 4.11
C VAL A 109 11.59 12.90 4.59
N ALA A 110 12.14 11.68 4.56
CA ALA A 110 13.50 11.43 5.04
C ALA A 110 14.56 12.16 4.19
N GLY A 111 14.36 12.24 2.87
CA GLY A 111 15.26 12.98 1.97
C GLY A 111 15.23 14.48 2.24
N LEU A 112 14.03 15.06 2.43
CA LEU A 112 13.88 16.47 2.78
C LEU A 112 14.51 16.80 4.14
N GLN A 113 14.36 15.92 5.13
CA GLN A 113 15.03 16.10 6.43
C GLN A 113 16.56 16.12 6.30
N ALA A 114 17.13 15.24 5.47
CA ALA A 114 18.55 15.24 5.17
C ALA A 114 19.00 16.51 4.40
N GLU A 115 18.11 17.12 3.61
CA GLU A 115 18.31 18.41 2.95
C GLU A 115 18.14 19.62 3.89
N GLY A 116 17.76 19.40 5.16
CA GLY A 116 17.64 20.43 6.19
C GLY A 116 16.22 20.97 6.41
N PHE A 117 15.19 20.33 5.85
CA PHE A 117 13.80 20.65 6.17
C PHE A 117 13.41 20.09 7.53
N GLU A 118 12.71 20.89 8.32
CA GLU A 118 11.98 20.44 9.50
C GLU A 118 10.54 20.11 9.08
N ILE A 119 10.12 18.86 9.27
CA ILE A 119 8.79 18.38 8.86
C ILE A 119 8.00 18.07 10.13
N ILE A 120 6.88 18.76 10.28
CA ILE A 120 5.94 18.62 11.38
C ILE A 120 4.62 18.16 10.78
N VAL A 121 4.10 17.03 11.27
CA VAL A 121 2.80 16.47 10.86
C VAL A 121 1.87 16.57 12.06
N GLU A 122 0.76 17.29 11.91
CA GLU A 122 -0.22 17.47 12.98
C GLU A 122 -1.04 16.19 13.22
N ASP A 123 -1.46 15.96 14.46
CA ASP A 123 -2.29 14.78 14.82
C ASP A 123 -3.63 14.74 14.05
N ALA A 124 -4.16 15.91 13.72
CA ALA A 124 -5.39 16.08 12.95
C ALA A 124 -5.19 15.86 11.43
N PHE A 125 -3.95 15.69 10.97
CA PHE A 125 -3.66 15.48 9.56
C PHE A 125 -4.25 14.13 9.08
N PRO A 126 -4.99 14.11 7.96
CA PRO A 126 -5.79 12.94 7.61
C PRO A 126 -5.00 11.77 7.03
N PHE A 127 -3.84 12.03 6.43
CA PHE A 127 -3.02 10.98 5.81
C PHE A 127 -2.00 10.48 6.81
N ARG A 128 -2.34 9.40 7.51
CA ARG A 128 -1.50 8.82 8.56
C ARG A 128 -0.88 7.50 8.13
N LEU A 129 0.45 7.41 8.23
CA LEU A 129 1.18 6.17 8.03
C LEU A 129 1.51 5.51 9.38
N ALA A 130 1.41 4.19 9.43
CA ALA A 130 1.96 3.40 10.53
C ALA A 130 3.47 3.20 10.34
N GLN A 131 4.21 3.13 11.44
CA GLN A 131 5.66 2.90 11.37
C GLN A 131 5.93 1.42 11.12
N THR A 132 6.85 1.13 10.19
CA THR A 132 7.27 -0.23 9.90
C THR A 132 8.69 -0.22 9.33
N SER A 133 9.44 -1.29 9.56
CA SER A 133 10.69 -1.54 8.82
C SER A 133 10.43 -1.93 7.36
N GLY A 134 9.19 -2.29 7.01
CA GLY A 134 8.84 -2.89 5.72
C GLY A 134 9.26 -4.36 5.58
N ASP A 135 9.94 -4.91 6.59
CA ASP A 135 10.32 -6.32 6.64
C ASP A 135 9.18 -7.17 7.18
N PHE A 136 8.82 -8.19 6.41
CA PHE A 136 7.90 -9.22 6.84
C PHE A 136 8.53 -10.60 6.70
N ASP A 137 8.11 -11.51 7.56
CA ASP A 137 8.41 -12.93 7.44
C ASP A 137 7.14 -13.71 7.08
N ALA A 138 7.34 -14.80 6.35
CA ALA A 138 6.29 -15.73 6.05
C ALA A 138 6.60 -17.10 6.67
N GLU A 139 5.61 -17.73 7.27
CA GLU A 139 5.74 -19.04 7.90
C GLU A 139 4.54 -19.91 7.58
N PHE A 140 4.81 -21.16 7.20
CA PHE A 140 3.79 -22.19 7.07
C PHE A 140 3.80 -23.11 8.28
N GLU A 141 2.64 -23.26 8.90
CA GLU A 141 2.40 -24.23 9.97
C GLU A 141 1.46 -25.33 9.47
N SER A 142 1.75 -26.59 9.79
CA SER A 142 0.84 -27.70 9.47
C SER A 142 -0.38 -27.65 10.40
N SER A 143 -1.57 -27.63 9.82
CA SER A 143 -2.86 -27.62 10.53
C SER A 143 -3.67 -28.89 10.20
N GLY A 144 -3.06 -30.05 10.46
CA GLY A 144 -3.63 -31.36 10.15
C GLY A 144 -2.90 -32.06 9.00
N ILE A 145 -3.52 -33.08 8.41
CA ILE A 145 -2.84 -34.00 7.47
C ILE A 145 -2.52 -33.32 6.13
N ASP A 146 -3.48 -32.57 5.56
CA ASP A 146 -3.36 -31.99 4.21
C ASP A 146 -3.54 -30.46 4.18
N TRP A 147 -3.57 -29.83 5.36
CA TRP A 147 -3.83 -28.41 5.52
C TRP A 147 -2.68 -27.71 6.21
N PHE A 148 -2.47 -26.46 5.80
CA PHE A 148 -1.45 -25.57 6.31
C PHE A 148 -2.04 -24.19 6.57
N GLU A 149 -1.43 -23.47 7.50
CA GLU A 149 -1.73 -22.08 7.79
C GLU A 149 -0.54 -21.22 7.42
N LEU A 150 -0.76 -20.18 6.62
CA LEU A 150 0.21 -19.15 6.29
C LEU A 150 0.08 -17.99 7.27
N ALA A 151 1.13 -17.74 8.03
CA ALA A 151 1.31 -16.54 8.84
C ALA A 151 2.25 -15.57 8.11
N LEU A 152 1.86 -14.30 8.00
CA LEU A 152 2.66 -13.24 7.39
C LEU A 152 2.94 -12.17 8.44
N GLY A 153 4.00 -12.34 9.21
CA GLY A 153 4.29 -11.42 10.29
C GLY A 153 5.06 -10.18 9.81
N ILE A 154 4.62 -8.99 10.20
CA ILE A 154 5.31 -7.71 9.98
C ILE A 154 5.35 -6.92 11.28
N ASP A 155 6.41 -6.13 11.49
CA ASP A 155 6.45 -5.18 12.60
C ASP A 155 5.73 -3.88 12.22
N ILE A 156 4.74 -3.50 13.04
CA ILE A 156 3.98 -2.25 12.93
C ILE A 156 4.01 -1.57 14.30
N ASP A 157 4.63 -0.40 14.36
CA ASP A 157 4.86 0.38 15.59
C ASP A 157 5.51 -0.45 16.72
N GLY A 158 6.51 -1.28 16.38
CA GLY A 158 7.20 -2.15 17.35
C GLY A 158 6.39 -3.35 17.83
N LYS A 159 5.22 -3.61 17.21
CA LYS A 159 4.39 -4.77 17.49
C LYS A 159 4.29 -5.66 16.26
N ARG A 160 4.58 -6.94 16.45
CA ARG A 160 4.38 -7.96 15.44
C ARG A 160 2.88 -8.16 15.16
N GLN A 161 2.47 -7.97 13.90
CA GLN A 161 1.10 -8.20 13.43
C GLN A 161 1.08 -9.17 12.25
N ASP A 162 -0.01 -9.92 12.10
CA ASP A 162 -0.22 -10.80 10.94
C ASP A 162 -0.90 -10.00 9.81
N LEU A 163 -0.22 -9.93 8.68
CA LEU A 163 -0.61 -9.21 7.47
C LEU A 163 -1.56 -10.04 6.59
N ALA A 164 -1.60 -11.37 6.79
CA ALA A 164 -2.36 -12.28 5.96
C ALA A 164 -3.87 -11.92 5.90
N PRO A 165 -4.55 -11.61 7.03
CA PRO A 165 -5.93 -11.11 7.03
C PRO A 165 -6.12 -9.85 6.19
N LEU A 166 -5.18 -8.90 6.31
CA LEU A 166 -5.28 -7.60 5.65
C LEU A 166 -5.10 -7.73 4.13
N ILE A 167 -4.11 -8.52 3.68
CA ILE A 167 -3.93 -8.81 2.25
C ILE A 167 -5.14 -9.56 1.68
N ALA A 168 -5.64 -10.56 2.40
CA ALA A 168 -6.77 -11.34 1.95
C ALA A 168 -8.06 -10.48 1.87
N ALA A 169 -8.29 -9.57 2.83
CA ALA A 169 -9.38 -8.60 2.75
C ALA A 169 -9.24 -7.67 1.54
N LEU A 170 -8.00 -7.27 1.20
CA LEU A 170 -7.72 -6.42 0.06
C LEU A 170 -7.98 -7.12 -1.27
N VAL A 171 -7.47 -8.34 -1.47
CA VAL A 171 -7.68 -9.11 -2.73
C VAL A 171 -9.13 -9.57 -2.91
N ALA A 172 -9.90 -9.66 -1.83
CA ALA A 172 -11.33 -10.00 -1.87
C ALA A 172 -12.21 -8.83 -2.32
N ARG A 173 -11.67 -7.61 -2.44
CA ARG A 173 -12.46 -6.46 -2.86
C ARG A 173 -12.86 -6.60 -4.34
N PRO A 174 -14.09 -6.19 -4.71
CA PRO A 174 -14.58 -6.32 -6.08
C PRO A 174 -13.83 -5.45 -7.09
N ASP A 175 -13.17 -4.40 -6.61
CA ASP A 175 -12.39 -3.45 -7.39
C ASP A 175 -10.90 -3.85 -7.46
N PHE A 176 -10.48 -4.92 -6.78
CA PHE A 176 -9.09 -5.37 -6.87
C PHE A 176 -8.81 -5.99 -8.24
N THR A 177 -7.79 -5.48 -8.95
CA THR A 177 -7.28 -6.11 -10.18
C THR A 177 -5.76 -6.30 -10.11
N PRO A 178 -5.23 -7.44 -10.58
CA PRO A 178 -3.78 -7.68 -10.69
C PRO A 178 -3.03 -6.57 -11.44
N ASP A 179 -3.64 -6.05 -12.50
CA ASP A 179 -3.00 -5.05 -13.36
C ASP A 179 -2.86 -3.71 -12.65
N ALA A 180 -3.85 -3.31 -11.84
CA ALA A 180 -3.75 -2.09 -11.02
C ALA A 180 -2.57 -2.16 -10.03
N VAL A 181 -2.31 -3.33 -9.44
CA VAL A 181 -1.17 -3.49 -8.52
C VAL A 181 0.16 -3.46 -9.28
N ARG A 182 0.22 -4.04 -10.48
CA ARG A 182 1.41 -4.00 -11.34
C ARG A 182 1.73 -2.57 -11.79
N GLU A 183 0.73 -1.81 -12.23
CA GLU A 183 0.93 -0.41 -12.65
C GLU A 183 1.52 0.44 -11.52
N ARG A 184 1.07 0.24 -10.27
CA ARG A 184 1.67 0.90 -9.10
C ARG A 184 3.12 0.48 -8.87
N ALA A 185 3.41 -0.81 -9.05
CA ALA A 185 4.77 -1.34 -8.91
C ALA A 185 5.71 -0.72 -9.95
N ASP A 186 5.28 -0.70 -11.21
CA ASP A 186 6.03 -0.15 -12.34
C ASP A 186 6.26 1.36 -12.19
N ALA A 187 5.31 2.07 -11.58
CA ALA A 187 5.46 3.48 -11.22
C ALA A 187 6.36 3.72 -10.00
N GLY A 188 6.89 2.68 -9.35
CA GLY A 188 7.70 2.79 -8.14
C GLY A 188 6.92 3.25 -6.90
N LYS A 189 5.59 3.28 -6.97
CA LYS A 189 4.73 3.74 -5.88
C LYS A 189 4.65 2.69 -4.79
N SER A 190 4.47 3.12 -3.55
CA SER A 190 4.22 2.23 -2.42
C SER A 190 2.84 1.56 -2.52
N PHE A 191 2.74 0.35 -2.01
CA PHE A 191 1.49 -0.37 -1.82
C PHE A 191 0.88 0.05 -0.48
N LEU A 192 -0.33 0.60 -0.51
CA LEU A 192 -1.00 1.13 0.68
C LEU A 192 -2.04 0.14 1.18
N LEU A 193 -1.85 -0.32 2.41
CA LEU A 193 -2.78 -1.25 3.05
C LEU A 193 -3.50 -0.52 4.20
N PRO A 194 -4.83 -0.37 4.15
CA PRO A 194 -5.58 0.29 5.21
C PRO A 194 -5.57 -0.56 6.49
N LEU A 195 -5.36 0.10 7.63
CA LEU A 195 -5.43 -0.50 8.96
C LEU A 195 -6.79 -0.19 9.62
N PRO A 196 -7.26 -1.02 10.57
CA PRO A 196 -8.53 -0.80 11.25
C PRO A 196 -8.64 0.51 12.04
N ASP A 197 -7.51 1.12 12.42
CA ASP A 197 -7.44 2.39 13.15
C ASP A 197 -7.46 3.62 12.22
N GLY A 198 -7.63 3.42 10.91
CA GLY A 198 -7.68 4.46 9.89
C GLY A 198 -6.31 4.91 9.38
N ARG A 199 -5.20 4.37 9.91
CA ARG A 199 -3.87 4.57 9.33
C ARG A 199 -3.67 3.67 8.10
N HIS A 200 -2.61 3.95 7.35
CA HIS A 200 -2.19 3.12 6.23
C HIS A 200 -0.79 2.57 6.48
N LEU A 201 -0.56 1.34 6.05
CA LEU A 201 0.75 0.71 6.02
C LEU A 201 1.30 0.84 4.59
N ALA A 202 2.41 1.56 4.45
CA ALA A 202 3.11 1.69 3.17
C ALA A 202 4.13 0.56 3.03
N LEU A 203 3.98 -0.24 1.97
CA LEU A 203 4.79 -1.42 1.71
C LEU A 203 5.51 -1.29 0.37
N ALA A 204 6.76 -1.74 0.31
CA ALA A 204 7.55 -1.72 -0.92
C ALA A 204 6.94 -2.67 -1.96
N THR A 205 6.40 -2.12 -3.04
CA THR A 205 5.56 -2.88 -3.98
C THR A 205 6.29 -4.06 -4.63
N ASN A 206 7.58 -3.93 -4.94
CA ASN A 206 8.36 -5.01 -5.56
C ASN A 206 8.43 -6.29 -4.70
N ARG A 207 8.40 -6.16 -3.37
CA ARG A 207 8.51 -7.30 -2.46
C ARG A 207 7.15 -7.94 -2.18
N PHE A 208 6.09 -7.14 -2.12
CA PHE A 208 4.75 -7.61 -1.77
C PHE A 208 3.90 -8.02 -2.98
N LEU A 209 4.16 -7.45 -4.16
CA LEU A 209 3.43 -7.74 -5.39
C LEU A 209 3.37 -9.25 -5.70
N PRO A 210 4.47 -10.02 -5.68
CA PRO A 210 4.41 -11.45 -6.02
C PRO A 210 3.50 -12.23 -5.06
N LEU A 211 3.53 -11.89 -3.78
CA LEU A 211 2.71 -12.51 -2.74
C LEU A 211 1.23 -12.15 -2.91
N VAL A 212 0.91 -10.88 -3.13
CA VAL A 212 -0.47 -10.40 -3.36
C VAL A 212 -1.06 -11.07 -4.61
N LEU A 213 -0.31 -11.11 -5.72
CA LEU A 213 -0.74 -11.76 -6.96
C LEU A 213 -0.96 -13.26 -6.78
N ALA A 214 -0.07 -13.93 -6.05
CA ALA A 214 -0.21 -15.35 -5.80
C ALA A 214 -1.43 -15.63 -4.91
N LEU A 215 -1.62 -14.89 -3.82
CA LEU A 215 -2.79 -15.02 -2.94
C LEU A 215 -4.10 -14.70 -3.66
N HIS A 216 -4.12 -13.74 -4.58
CA HIS A 216 -5.28 -13.48 -5.43
C HIS A 216 -5.56 -14.63 -6.41
N SER A 217 -4.53 -15.28 -6.95
CA SER A 217 -4.67 -16.42 -7.86
C SER A 217 -5.19 -17.68 -7.16
N LEU A 218 -4.85 -17.82 -5.88
CA LEU A 218 -5.39 -18.85 -5.01
C LEU A 218 -6.83 -18.45 -4.68
N LYS A 219 -7.80 -19.27 -5.10
CA LYS A 219 -9.19 -19.11 -4.64
C LYS A 219 -9.23 -19.52 -3.16
N LEU A 220 -8.80 -18.61 -2.27
CA LEU A 220 -8.59 -18.88 -0.86
C LEU A 220 -9.83 -19.57 -0.29
N SER A 221 -9.61 -20.77 0.26
CA SER A 221 -10.68 -21.62 0.79
C SER A 221 -11.30 -21.03 2.08
N GLY A 222 -10.68 -19.98 2.64
CA GLY A 222 -11.11 -19.27 3.85
C GLY A 222 -9.94 -18.98 4.79
N PHE A 223 -10.23 -18.28 5.88
CA PHE A 223 -9.30 -18.12 7.01
C PHE A 223 -9.44 -19.29 7.98
N GLY A 224 -8.32 -19.74 8.56
CA GLY A 224 -8.32 -20.68 9.68
C GLY A 224 -8.90 -20.05 10.95
N GLY A 225 -9.15 -20.87 11.97
CA GLY A 225 -9.68 -20.40 13.26
C GLY A 225 -8.74 -19.44 14.01
N SER A 226 -7.48 -19.36 13.59
CA SER A 226 -6.42 -18.46 14.08
C SER A 226 -6.37 -17.10 13.38
N GLY A 227 -7.21 -16.87 12.36
CA GLY A 227 -7.10 -15.70 11.46
C GLY A 227 -6.05 -15.85 10.36
N LYS A 228 -5.24 -16.92 10.37
CA LYS A 228 -4.25 -17.22 9.33
C LYS A 228 -4.93 -17.70 8.04
N ILE A 229 -4.25 -17.57 6.90
CA ILE A 229 -4.78 -18.07 5.63
C ILE A 229 -4.62 -19.59 5.59
N LYS A 230 -5.71 -20.34 5.37
CA LYS A 230 -5.69 -21.79 5.27
C LYS A 230 -5.44 -22.24 3.83
N LEU A 231 -4.45 -23.10 3.63
CA LEU A 231 -3.98 -23.57 2.33
C LEU A 231 -3.89 -25.09 2.31
N SER A 232 -4.29 -25.70 1.22
CA SER A 232 -4.02 -27.10 0.91
C SER A 232 -2.59 -27.27 0.41
N ARG A 233 -2.09 -28.51 0.43
CA ARG A 233 -0.76 -28.84 -0.10
C ARG A 233 -0.55 -28.41 -1.57
N ALA A 234 -1.59 -28.48 -2.40
CA ALA A 234 -1.51 -28.09 -3.81
C ALA A 234 -1.36 -26.57 -4.00
N GLU A 235 -1.94 -25.78 -3.10
CA GLU A 235 -1.90 -24.32 -3.13
C GLU A 235 -0.56 -23.76 -2.61
N LEU A 236 0.18 -24.53 -1.81
CA LEU A 236 1.49 -24.14 -1.31
C LEU A 236 2.61 -24.17 -2.36
N VAL A 237 2.56 -25.13 -3.28
CA VAL A 237 3.66 -25.33 -4.24
C VAL A 237 3.92 -24.09 -5.10
N PRO A 238 2.90 -23.40 -5.65
CA PRO A 238 3.10 -22.12 -6.35
C PRO A 238 3.73 -21.02 -5.47
N LEU A 239 3.40 -20.98 -4.17
CA LEU A 239 3.93 -19.95 -3.25
C LEU A 239 5.43 -20.12 -3.02
N LEU A 240 5.92 -21.36 -2.94
CA LEU A 240 7.36 -21.61 -2.81
C LEU A 240 8.17 -21.10 -4.01
N GLY A 241 7.54 -20.91 -5.18
CA GLY A 241 8.17 -20.30 -6.34
C GLY A 241 8.42 -18.79 -6.20
N LEU A 242 7.89 -18.14 -5.16
CA LEU A 242 8.10 -16.71 -4.88
C LEU A 242 9.36 -16.43 -4.06
N GLU A 243 9.99 -17.47 -3.52
CA GLU A 243 11.19 -17.34 -2.69
C GLU A 243 12.36 -16.75 -3.50
N ASN A 244 13.11 -15.86 -2.85
CA ASN A 244 14.30 -15.22 -3.40
C ASN A 244 15.28 -14.90 -2.27
N GLU A 245 16.41 -14.27 -2.60
CA GLU A 245 17.48 -13.95 -1.64
C GLU A 245 17.02 -13.09 -0.44
N HIS A 246 15.92 -12.34 -0.60
CA HIS A 246 15.38 -11.43 0.42
C HIS A 246 14.07 -11.92 1.04
N PHE A 247 13.55 -13.07 0.61
CA PHE A 247 12.26 -13.59 1.07
C PHE A 247 12.20 -15.12 0.99
N VAL A 248 12.01 -15.77 2.13
CA VAL A 248 11.90 -17.23 2.25
C VAL A 248 10.76 -17.58 3.21
N PHE A 249 9.96 -18.59 2.88
CA PHE A 249 8.94 -19.13 3.76
C PHE A 249 9.56 -20.07 4.80
N ARG A 250 9.36 -19.81 6.09
CA ARG A 250 9.72 -20.74 7.16
C ARG A 250 8.69 -21.88 7.24
N GLY A 251 9.10 -23.03 7.79
CA GLY A 251 8.21 -24.19 8.01
C GLY A 251 7.87 -25.04 6.77
N ALA A 252 8.42 -24.71 5.59
CA ALA A 252 8.16 -25.43 4.34
C ALA A 252 9.14 -26.59 4.05
N ASP A 253 10.05 -26.95 4.96
CA ASP A 253 11.19 -27.84 4.66
C ASP A 253 10.77 -29.23 4.17
N ASN A 254 9.75 -29.82 4.80
CA ASN A 254 9.22 -31.11 4.39
C ASN A 254 8.58 -31.06 3.00
N ILE A 255 8.02 -29.91 2.61
CA ILE A 255 7.41 -29.71 1.30
C ILE A 255 8.48 -29.49 0.24
N ARG A 256 9.51 -28.69 0.53
CA ARG A 256 10.68 -28.54 -0.35
C ARG A 256 11.34 -29.88 -0.62
N ARG A 257 11.53 -30.67 0.44
CA ARG A 257 12.08 -32.03 0.32
C ARG A 257 11.21 -32.90 -0.58
N LEU A 258 9.88 -32.88 -0.42
CA LEU A 258 8.99 -33.64 -1.31
C LEU A 258 9.06 -33.13 -2.75
N ALA A 259 8.97 -31.82 -2.97
CA ALA A 259 9.02 -31.21 -4.30
C ALA A 259 10.31 -31.60 -5.03
N GLY A 260 11.45 -31.54 -4.32
CA GLY A 260 12.73 -32.01 -4.84
C GLY A 260 12.75 -33.50 -5.20
N LEU A 261 12.14 -34.37 -4.37
CA LEU A 261 12.01 -35.80 -4.67
C LEU A 261 11.13 -36.07 -5.89
N LEU A 262 10.05 -35.30 -6.09
CA LEU A 262 9.16 -35.42 -7.25
C LEU A 262 9.85 -34.95 -8.54
N GLN A 263 10.59 -33.83 -8.48
CA GLN A 263 11.38 -33.32 -9.61
C GLN A 263 12.51 -34.29 -9.98
N ALA A 264 13.26 -34.79 -8.99
CA ALA A 264 14.35 -35.74 -9.21
C ALA A 264 13.87 -37.07 -9.81
N ARG A 265 12.61 -37.46 -9.54
CA ARG A 265 11.99 -38.66 -10.13
C ARG A 265 11.42 -38.46 -11.53
N GLY A 266 11.37 -37.23 -12.05
CA GLY A 266 10.88 -36.95 -13.41
C GLY A 266 9.48 -37.51 -13.65
N LEU A 267 8.51 -37.18 -12.79
CA LEU A 267 7.13 -37.59 -13.01
C LEU A 267 6.59 -36.90 -14.27
N ALA A 268 6.31 -37.71 -15.30
CA ALA A 268 5.62 -37.23 -16.50
C ALA A 268 4.25 -36.64 -16.08
N PRO A 269 3.82 -35.51 -16.67
CA PRO A 269 2.49 -34.99 -16.42
C PRO A 269 1.46 -36.09 -16.68
N PRO A 270 0.47 -36.29 -15.79
CA PRO A 270 -0.52 -37.33 -16.01
C PRO A 270 -1.23 -37.06 -17.34
N PRO A 271 -1.44 -38.09 -18.19
CA PRO A 271 -2.12 -37.89 -19.46
C PRO A 271 -3.49 -37.29 -19.18
N LEU A 272 -3.79 -36.17 -19.85
CA LEU A 272 -5.11 -35.55 -19.79
C LEU A 272 -6.15 -36.60 -20.23
N PRO A 273 -7.19 -36.89 -19.43
CA PRO A 273 -8.17 -37.88 -19.82
C PRO A 273 -8.87 -37.43 -21.10
N GLU A 274 -8.64 -38.15 -22.20
CA GLU A 274 -9.19 -37.85 -23.54
C GLU A 274 -10.71 -37.96 -23.62
N ARG A 275 -11.36 -38.45 -22.55
CA ARG A 275 -12.80 -38.70 -22.54
C ARG A 275 -13.43 -38.14 -21.28
N ARG A 276 -14.15 -37.02 -21.43
CA ARG A 276 -15.17 -36.58 -20.49
C ARG A 276 -16.36 -37.53 -20.61
N SER A 277 -16.49 -38.48 -19.68
CA SER A 277 -17.71 -39.29 -19.59
C SER A 277 -18.73 -38.54 -18.73
N VAL A 278 -19.80 -38.07 -19.36
CA VAL A 278 -21.00 -37.60 -18.67
C VAL A 278 -21.92 -38.81 -18.51
N ARG A 279 -22.16 -39.24 -17.28
CA ARG A 279 -23.15 -40.28 -16.98
C ARG A 279 -24.42 -39.59 -16.50
N SER A 280 -25.42 -39.47 -17.35
CA SER A 280 -26.76 -39.02 -16.95
C SER A 280 -27.43 -40.13 -16.14
N ARG A 281 -27.88 -39.80 -14.94
CA ARG A 281 -28.69 -40.69 -14.10
C ARG A 281 -30.14 -40.21 -14.21
N GLY A 282 -31.00 -40.98 -14.87
CA GLY A 282 -32.42 -40.68 -14.94
C GLY A 282 -33.08 -40.80 -13.54
N PRO A 283 -34.12 -40.00 -13.24
CA PRO A 283 -34.82 -40.11 -11.97
C PRO A 283 -35.55 -41.45 -11.89
N ASN A 284 -35.30 -42.18 -10.79
CA ASN A 284 -36.00 -43.40 -10.43
C ASN A 284 -37.48 -43.07 -10.23
N ARG A 285 -38.36 -43.44 -11.19
CA ARG A 285 -39.81 -43.41 -10.96
C ARG A 285 -40.12 -44.47 -9.92
N ARG A 286 -40.40 -44.03 -8.70
CA ARG A 286 -41.19 -44.84 -7.77
C ARG A 286 -42.60 -44.89 -8.35
N ASP A 287 -42.95 -46.03 -8.93
CA ASP A 287 -44.36 -46.35 -9.17
C ASP A 287 -45.06 -46.40 -7.82
N THR A 288 -45.93 -45.41 -7.62
CA THR A 288 -47.02 -45.47 -6.66
C THR A 288 -48.19 -46.07 -7.40
N HIS A 289 -48.52 -47.33 -7.12
CA HIS A 289 -49.85 -47.83 -7.41
C HIS A 289 -50.43 -48.59 -6.22
N ARG A 290 -51.53 -48.00 -5.73
CA ARG A 290 -52.60 -48.55 -4.90
C ARG A 290 -52.86 -50.04 -5.11
N GLY A 291 -53.07 -50.71 -3.98
CA GLY A 291 -53.89 -51.90 -3.77
C GLY A 291 -54.17 -51.99 -2.29
#